data_AF-A0A1M4ECK2-F1
#
_entry.id   AF-A0A1M4ECK2-F1
#
_cell.length_a   1.000
_cell.length_b   1.000
_cell.length_c   1.000
_cell.angle_alpha   90.00
_cell.angle_beta   90.00
_cell.angle_gamma   90.00
#
_symmetry.space_group_name_H-M   'P 1'
#
loop_
_entity.id
_entity.type
_entity.pdbx_description
1 polymer ?
#
loop_
_entity_poly.entity_id
_entity_poly.type
_entity_poly.pdbx_seq_one_letter_code
_entity_poly.pdbx_strand_id
1 'polypeptide(L)'
;MPPMEIATPSVIALTAVITAAAIWLIILAARLTRNPRNRPGISVDLVDQARELKALGQIQEAVFLVRGETGMSQRAAARFVNRL
;
A
#
# COMPACT_ATOMS: atom_id res chain seq x y z
N MET A 1 55.66 -15.56 1.53
CA MET A 1 54.63 -14.55 1.22
C MET A 1 53.28 -15.24 1.43
N PRO A 2 52.62 -15.09 2.59
CA PRO A 2 51.40 -15.85 2.90
C PRO A 2 50.19 -15.28 2.14
N PRO A 3 49.13 -16.08 1.96
CA PRO A 3 48.31 -16.08 0.76
C PRO A 3 47.17 -15.07 0.81
N MET A 4 46.96 -14.34 -0.29
CA MET A 4 45.78 -13.48 -0.51
C MET A 4 44.49 -14.27 -0.83
N GLU A 5 44.42 -15.57 -0.50
CA GLU A 5 43.25 -16.40 -0.80
C GLU A 5 42.16 -16.36 0.28
N ILE A 6 42.45 -15.87 1.48
CA ILE A 6 41.47 -15.80 2.58
C ILE A 6 40.53 -14.58 2.43
N ALA A 7 41.02 -13.51 1.79
CA ALA A 7 40.28 -12.25 1.66
C ALA A 7 39.17 -12.31 0.60
N THR A 8 39.36 -13.05 -0.49
CA THR A 8 38.40 -13.12 -1.59
C THR A 8 37.07 -13.82 -1.22
N PRO A 9 37.04 -15.03 -0.63
CA PRO A 9 35.77 -15.69 -0.30
C PRO A 9 35.05 -14.99 0.86
N SER A 10 35.78 -14.42 1.81
CA SER A 10 35.20 -13.69 2.95
C SER A 10 34.54 -12.38 2.52
N VAL A 11 35.12 -11.65 1.57
CA VAL A 11 34.51 -10.44 0.98
C VAL A 11 33.26 -10.79 0.18
N ILE A 12 33.29 -11.87 -0.60
CA ILE A 12 32.11 -12.33 -1.36
C ILE A 12 30.98 -12.75 -0.41
N ALA A 13 31.29 -13.51 0.64
CA ALA A 13 30.30 -13.90 1.64
C ALA A 13 29.70 -12.68 2.36
N LEU A 14 30.54 -11.73 2.78
CA LEU A 14 30.09 -10.52 3.46
C LEU A 14 29.18 -9.67 2.58
N THR A 15 29.58 -9.43 1.32
CA THR A 15 28.77 -8.67 0.37
C THR A 15 27.45 -9.35 0.06
N ALA A 16 27.43 -10.67 -0.12
CA ALA A 16 26.20 -11.43 -0.32
C ALA A 16 25.23 -11.31 0.87
N VAL A 17 25.73 -11.42 2.11
CA VAL A 17 24.92 -11.27 3.32
C VAL A 17 24.34 -9.86 3.45
N ILE A 18 25.17 -8.83 3.23
CA ILE A 18 24.71 -7.43 3.28
C ILE A 18 23.64 -7.18 2.21
N THR A 19 23.86 -7.69 0.99
CA THR A 19 22.89 -7.53 -0.11
C THR A 19 21.59 -8.24 0.17
N ALA A 20 21.63 -9.48 0.70
CA ALA A 20 20.46 -10.22 1.11
C ALA A 20 19.69 -9.50 2.24
N ALA A 21 20.40 -8.96 3.23
CA ALA A 21 19.81 -8.19 4.31
C ALA A 21 19.14 -6.90 3.81
N ALA A 22 19.77 -6.20 2.87
CA ALA A 22 19.20 -5.00 2.24
C ALA A 22 17.94 -5.34 1.44
N ILE A 23 17.97 -6.39 0.61
CA ILE A 23 16.80 -6.88 -0.13
C ILE A 23 15.68 -7.27 0.84
N TRP A 24 16.02 -7.99 1.91
CA TRP A 24 15.06 -8.40 2.93
C TRP A 24 14.42 -7.21 3.64
N LEU A 25 15.21 -6.18 4.00
CA LEU A 25 14.69 -4.94 4.59
C LEU A 25 13.76 -4.19 3.63
N ILE A 26 14.09 -4.12 2.35
CA ILE A 26 13.22 -3.51 1.34
C ILE A 26 11.91 -4.28 1.23
N ILE A 27 11.96 -5.61 1.16
CA ILE A 27 10.77 -6.46 1.10
C ILE A 27 9.95 -6.31 2.39
N LEU A 28 10.59 -6.27 3.56
CA LEU A 28 9.92 -6.11 4.85
C LEU A 28 9.23 -4.75 4.95
N ALA A 29 9.90 -3.67 4.57
CA ALA A 29 9.33 -2.33 4.50
C ALA A 29 8.15 -2.30 3.51
N ALA A 30 8.33 -2.85 2.31
CA ALA A 30 7.28 -2.97 1.32
C ALA A 30 6.10 -3.81 1.83
N ARG A 31 6.34 -4.85 2.62
CA ARG A 31 5.29 -5.69 3.22
C ARG A 31 4.57 -4.98 4.37
N LEU A 32 5.28 -4.16 5.14
CA LEU A 32 4.67 -3.29 6.16
C LEU A 32 3.77 -2.24 5.52
N THR A 33 4.21 -1.64 4.41
CA THR A 33 3.43 -0.65 3.66
C THR A 33 2.30 -1.29 2.85
N ARG A 34 2.51 -2.51 2.33
CA ARG A 34 1.46 -3.37 1.74
C ARG A 34 0.63 -4.00 2.87
N ASN A 35 -0.05 -3.15 3.63
CA ASN A 35 -1.14 -3.52 4.52
C ASN A 35 -2.11 -4.45 3.75
N PRO A 36 -2.49 -5.64 4.26
CA PRO A 36 -3.32 -6.61 3.55
C PRO A 36 -4.77 -6.13 3.52
N ARG A 37 -5.06 -5.15 2.65
CA ARG A 37 -6.41 -4.63 2.38
C ARG A 37 -7.15 -5.43 1.30
N ASN A 38 -6.75 -6.68 1.04
CA ASN A 38 -7.45 -7.59 0.14
C ASN A 38 -8.70 -8.18 0.81
N ARG A 39 -9.67 -7.32 1.15
CA ARG A 39 -11.05 -7.74 1.42
C ARG A 39 -11.90 -7.33 0.21
N PRO A 40 -12.64 -8.26 -0.41
CA PRO A 40 -13.57 -7.98 -1.50
C PRO A 40 -14.88 -7.36 -0.98
N GLY A 41 -14.77 -6.36 -0.12
CA GLY A 41 -15.82 -5.42 0.21
C GLY A 41 -15.32 -4.03 -0.17
N ILE A 42 -16.22 -3.10 -0.49
CA ILE A 42 -15.92 -1.67 -0.76
C ILE A 42 -14.70 -1.27 0.06
N SER A 43 -13.58 -0.96 -0.61
CA SER A 43 -12.30 -0.84 0.06
C SER A 43 -12.45 0.17 1.19
N VAL A 44 -12.01 -0.20 2.40
CA VAL A 44 -12.10 0.67 3.58
C VAL A 44 -11.49 2.05 3.27
N ASP A 45 -10.51 2.07 2.39
CA ASP A 45 -9.89 3.27 1.83
C ASP A 45 -10.85 4.18 1.05
N LEU A 46 -11.78 3.62 0.25
CA LEU A 46 -12.82 4.42 -0.42
C LEU A 46 -13.83 4.99 0.56
N VAL A 47 -14.12 4.28 1.65
CA VAL A 47 -15.02 4.74 2.71
C VAL A 47 -14.37 5.89 3.47
N ASP A 48 -13.09 5.73 3.82
CA ASP A 48 -12.29 6.76 4.51
C ASP A 48 -12.14 8.00 3.62
N GLN A 49 -11.79 7.83 2.35
CA GLN A 49 -11.69 8.94 1.38
C GLN A 49 -13.05 9.63 1.14
N ALA A 50 -14.14 8.87 0.98
CA ALA A 50 -15.47 9.46 0.83
C ALA A 50 -15.92 10.22 2.08
N ARG A 51 -15.52 9.76 3.28
CA ARG A 51 -15.76 10.46 4.55
C ARG A 51 -14.93 11.73 4.67
N GLU A 52 -13.67 11.71 4.25
CA GLU A 52 -12.80 12.88 4.26
C GLU A 52 -13.30 13.96 3.29
N LEU A 53 -13.66 13.57 2.07
CA LEU A 53 -14.29 14.46 1.10
C LEU A 53 -15.62 15.03 1.61
N LYS A 54 -16.40 14.23 2.37
CA LYS A 54 -17.60 14.72 3.06
C LYS A 54 -17.27 15.74 4.15
N ALA A 55 -16.24 15.51 4.95
CA ALA A 55 -15.80 16.44 5.99
C ALA A 55 -15.31 17.78 5.42
N LEU A 56 -14.74 17.75 4.21
CA LEU A 56 -14.34 18.94 3.45
C LEU A 56 -15.51 19.65 2.76
N GLY A 57 -16.75 19.16 2.91
CA GLY A 57 -17.94 19.70 2.25
C GLY A 57 -18.05 19.35 0.75
N GLN A 58 -17.15 18.52 0.23
CA GLN A 58 -17.09 18.11 -1.18
C GLN A 58 -17.93 16.86 -1.46
N ILE A 59 -19.24 16.97 -1.18
CA ILE A 59 -20.18 15.83 -1.28
C ILE A 59 -20.27 15.27 -2.71
N GLN A 60 -20.19 16.12 -3.73
CA GLN A 60 -20.27 15.67 -5.12
C GLN A 60 -19.05 14.85 -5.56
N GLU A 61 -17.85 15.26 -5.11
CA GLU A 61 -16.60 14.56 -5.38
C GLU A 61 -16.60 13.16 -4.74
N ALA A 62 -17.08 13.08 -3.49
CA ALA A 62 -17.25 11.80 -2.77
C ALA A 62 -18.21 10.85 -3.51
N VAL A 63 -19.32 11.37 -4.05
CA VAL A 63 -20.29 10.57 -4.82
C VAL A 63 -19.70 10.12 -6.15
N PHE A 64 -18.92 10.97 -6.81
CA PHE A 64 -18.24 10.63 -8.07
C PHE A 64 -17.19 9.53 -7.84
N LEU A 65 -16.37 9.66 -6.79
CA LEU A 65 -15.37 8.67 -6.39
C LEU A 65 -16.03 7.31 -6.11
N VAL A 66 -17.07 7.28 -5.27
CA VAL A 66 -17.78 6.04 -4.95
C VAL A 66 -18.39 5.42 -6.20
N ARG A 67 -18.98 6.22 -7.09
CA ARG A 67 -19.56 5.73 -8.36
C ARG A 67 -18.51 5.15 -9.30
N GLY A 68 -17.37 5.83 -9.47
CA GLY A 68 -16.28 5.39 -10.34
C GLY A 68 -15.70 4.05 -9.90
N GLU A 69 -15.59 3.85 -8.59
CA GLU A 69 -14.88 2.71 -8.00
C GLU A 69 -15.79 1.51 -7.71
N THR A 70 -17.08 1.75 -7.46
CA THR A 70 -18.05 0.67 -7.13
C THR A 70 -19.03 0.36 -8.27
N GLY A 71 -19.08 1.19 -9.31
CA GLY A 71 -20.08 1.09 -10.39
C GLY A 71 -21.51 1.42 -9.96
N MET A 72 -21.71 1.92 -8.74
CA MET A 72 -23.04 2.24 -8.21
C MET A 72 -23.74 3.35 -8.99
N SER A 73 -25.06 3.29 -9.08
CA SER A 73 -25.85 4.40 -9.64
C SER A 73 -25.68 5.66 -8.78
N GLN A 74 -25.84 6.84 -9.38
CA GLN A 74 -25.68 8.12 -8.68
C GLN A 74 -26.54 8.22 -7.40
N ARG A 75 -27.76 7.67 -7.43
CA ARG A 75 -28.64 7.61 -6.24
C ARG A 75 -28.13 6.65 -5.16
N ALA A 76 -27.53 5.53 -5.55
CA ALA A 76 -26.95 4.58 -4.60
C ALA A 76 -25.68 5.16 -3.95
N ALA A 77 -24.80 5.77 -4.74
CA ALA A 77 -23.60 6.45 -4.25
C ALA A 77 -23.94 7.64 -3.35
N ALA A 78 -24.92 8.48 -3.71
CA ALA A 78 -25.37 9.58 -2.85
C ALA A 78 -25.94 9.10 -1.51
N ARG A 79 -26.72 8.01 -1.50
CA ARG A 79 -27.21 7.42 -0.25
C ARG A 79 -26.08 6.84 0.61
N PHE A 80 -25.07 6.27 -0.03
CA PHE A 80 -23.89 5.75 0.65
C PHE A 80 -23.11 6.87 1.36
N VAL A 81 -22.79 7.96 0.64
CA VAL A 81 -22.10 9.13 1.21
C VAL A 81 -22.95 9.82 2.28
N ASN A 82 -24.28 9.86 2.13
CA ASN A 82 -25.15 10.47 3.14
C ASN A 82 -25.20 9.67 4.45
N ARG A 83 -25.07 8.33 4.40
CA ARG A 83 -25.01 7.46 5.60
C ARG A 83 -23.66 7.46 6.32
N LEU A 84 -22.60 7.95 5.68
CA LEU A 84 -21.20 7.93 6.15
C LEU A 84 -20.89 8.91 7.28
#